data_AF-W0ZEJ4-F1
#
_entry.id   AF-W0ZEJ4-F1
#
_cell.length_a   1.000
_cell.length_b   1.000
_cell.length_c   1.000
_cell.angle_alpha   90.00
_cell.angle_beta   90.00
_cell.angle_gamma   90.00
#
_symmetry.space_group_name_H-M   'P 1'
#
loop_
_entity.id
_entity.type
_entity.pdbx_description
1 polymer ?
#
loop_
_entity_poly.entity_id
_entity_poly.type
_entity_poly.pdbx_seq_one_letter_code
_entity_poly.pdbx_strand_id
1 'polypeptide(L)'
;MPTEPSDAPTVGETDASRSTPRSTRLSQIDADGATEGRSATAERRRRRRPARDWREGGSTVRRWGYDLLGWTMLSFGAGILGSSALSTLAPTLGGGLVAPLVMWAGMLVPIVLAFSRSRPRMLLRFRWVDVLYGVVLGGALRIVQGWLDVAAGASGAFPSYPTVNGALTPDWWFTEALTPVIIGPTIEELFFRGVLLVTIFTVVRRAFGKGFAAFIALVVTTGVFVLAHGISGAIGWDDAVVFTLVGLVAGLLVLLTGRIWGALLVHIVFNGTYVLLALTGTLLA
;
A
#
# COMPACT_ATOMS: atom_id res chain seq x y z
N MET A 1 59.01 -22.74 23.05
CA MET A 1 59.63 -24.01 22.61
C MET A 1 60.31 -24.61 23.82
N PRO A 2 59.96 -25.83 24.28
CA PRO A 2 60.17 -27.14 23.60
C PRO A 2 58.86 -27.99 23.44
N THR A 3 58.62 -28.66 22.29
CA THR A 3 58.74 -30.12 21.97
C THR A 3 57.84 -31.05 22.82
N GLU A 4 56.66 -31.48 22.33
CA GLU A 4 56.36 -32.71 21.53
C GLU A 4 55.68 -33.80 22.43
N PRO A 5 55.21 -34.97 21.94
CA PRO A 5 53.94 -35.26 21.24
C PRO A 5 53.06 -36.33 21.97
N SER A 6 51.84 -36.62 21.49
CA SER A 6 51.23 -37.96 21.64
C SER A 6 50.01 -38.18 20.73
N ASP A 7 50.25 -38.88 19.63
CA ASP A 7 49.56 -40.07 19.11
C ASP A 7 48.02 -40.25 19.18
N ALA A 8 47.49 -40.51 17.97
CA ALA A 8 46.23 -41.19 17.61
C ALA A 8 46.28 -42.70 18.02
N PRO A 9 45.37 -43.65 17.62
CA PRO A 9 44.20 -43.60 16.71
C PRO A 9 42.98 -44.46 17.16
N THR A 10 41.93 -44.55 16.33
CA THR A 10 41.09 -45.77 16.03
C THR A 10 39.89 -45.33 15.16
N VAL A 11 39.98 -45.38 13.83
CA VAL A 11 39.56 -46.47 12.92
C VAL A 11 38.59 -47.49 13.51
N GLY A 12 37.36 -47.50 12.97
CA GLY A 12 36.37 -48.56 13.09
C GLY A 12 35.55 -48.61 11.81
N GLU A 13 36.05 -49.37 10.85
CA GLU A 13 35.43 -49.73 9.57
C GLU A 13 34.79 -51.13 9.71
N THR A 14 33.93 -51.49 8.74
CA THR A 14 33.28 -52.80 8.49
C THR A 14 31.92 -53.00 9.22
N ASP A 15 30.85 -53.58 8.64
CA ASP A 15 30.76 -54.46 7.49
C ASP A 15 29.30 -54.63 6.98
N ALA A 16 29.22 -55.14 5.75
CA ALA A 16 28.23 -56.07 5.19
C ALA A 16 26.73 -55.68 5.15
N SER A 17 26.17 -55.39 3.97
CA SER A 17 25.73 -56.41 2.99
C SER A 17 24.66 -57.38 3.53
N ARG A 18 23.38 -57.11 3.19
CA ARG A 18 22.37 -58.16 3.03
C ARG A 18 21.44 -57.84 1.86
N SER A 19 21.69 -58.54 0.76
CA SER A 19 20.84 -58.66 -0.42
C SER A 19 20.01 -59.96 -0.35
N THR A 20 18.71 -59.83 -0.64
CA THR A 20 17.79 -60.81 -1.29
C THR A 20 17.43 -62.13 -0.54
N PRO A 21 16.23 -62.74 -0.74
CA PRO A 21 15.58 -62.93 -2.06
C PRO A 21 14.06 -62.70 -2.20
N ARG A 22 13.78 -62.28 -3.42
CA ARG A 22 12.62 -62.49 -4.29
C ARG A 22 11.94 -63.85 -4.04
N SER A 23 10.70 -63.83 -3.56
CA SER A 23 9.77 -64.97 -3.61
C SER A 23 8.64 -64.64 -4.58
N THR A 24 8.68 -65.34 -5.71
CA THR A 24 7.59 -65.44 -6.68
C THR A 24 6.55 -66.41 -6.11
N ARG A 25 5.31 -65.96 -5.89
CA ARG A 25 4.17 -66.87 -5.75
C ARG A 25 3.01 -66.36 -6.61
N LEU A 26 2.93 -66.95 -7.80
CA LEU A 26 1.73 -67.03 -8.62
C LEU A 26 0.71 -67.92 -7.89
N SER A 27 -0.47 -67.37 -7.61
CA SER A 27 -1.72 -68.13 -7.63
C SER A 27 -2.87 -67.17 -7.91
N GLN A 28 -3.22 -67.14 -9.18
CA GLN A 28 -4.46 -66.69 -9.77
C GLN A 28 -5.64 -67.51 -9.22
N ILE A 29 -6.79 -66.86 -9.00
CA ILE A 29 -8.17 -67.31 -9.31
C ILE A 29 -9.16 -66.42 -8.52
N ASP A 30 -9.78 -65.51 -9.28
CA ASP A 30 -11.18 -65.09 -9.31
C ASP A 30 -11.92 -64.68 -8.02
N ALA A 31 -12.17 -63.37 -7.94
CA ALA A 31 -13.47 -62.84 -7.55
C ALA A 31 -13.70 -61.52 -8.30
N ASP A 32 -14.29 -61.64 -9.50
CA ASP A 32 -15.01 -60.56 -10.15
C ASP A 32 -16.13 -60.05 -9.24
N GLY A 33 -16.28 -58.72 -9.19
CA GLY A 33 -17.48 -58.07 -8.67
C GLY A 33 -17.34 -57.48 -7.26
N ALA A 34 -16.72 -56.29 -7.15
CA ALA A 34 -17.16 -55.18 -6.30
C ALA A 34 -16.01 -54.19 -5.98
N THR A 35 -15.42 -53.53 -6.97
CA THR A 35 -14.47 -52.42 -6.72
C THR A 35 -14.70 -51.19 -7.60
N GLU A 36 -15.87 -51.04 -8.20
CA GLU A 36 -16.30 -49.78 -8.80
C GLU A 36 -17.26 -49.06 -7.86
N GLY A 37 -16.73 -48.21 -6.97
CA GLY A 37 -17.62 -47.38 -6.14
C GLY A 37 -16.98 -46.60 -5.00
N ARG A 38 -15.72 -46.83 -4.64
CA ARG A 38 -15.10 -46.17 -3.47
C ARG A 38 -14.07 -45.07 -3.77
N SER A 39 -13.75 -44.78 -5.03
CA SER A 39 -12.77 -43.73 -5.38
C SER A 39 -13.40 -42.36 -5.69
N ALA A 40 -14.70 -42.27 -6.00
CA ALA A 40 -15.30 -41.02 -6.48
C ALA A 40 -15.70 -40.01 -5.36
N THR A 41 -15.75 -40.42 -4.10
CA THR A 41 -16.23 -39.57 -2.98
C THR A 41 -15.13 -38.87 -2.17
N ALA A 42 -13.86 -39.29 -2.30
CA ALA A 42 -12.74 -38.64 -1.62
C ALA A 42 -12.27 -37.34 -2.32
N GLU A 43 -12.51 -37.22 -3.62
CA GLU A 43 -11.94 -36.14 -4.44
C GLU A 43 -12.82 -34.87 -4.45
N ARG A 44 -14.12 -35.00 -4.15
CA ARG A 44 -15.09 -33.90 -4.23
C ARG A 44 -15.18 -33.00 -2.99
N ARG A 45 -14.40 -33.28 -1.94
CA ARG A 45 -14.48 -32.56 -0.65
C ARG A 45 -13.20 -31.82 -0.27
N ARG A 46 -12.37 -31.40 -1.23
CA ARG A 46 -11.50 -30.22 -1.07
C ARG A 46 -12.39 -28.99 -0.93
N ARG A 47 -13.02 -28.83 0.24
CA ARG A 47 -13.66 -27.59 0.70
C ARG A 47 -12.66 -26.48 0.42
N ARG A 48 -12.93 -25.66 -0.61
CA ARG A 48 -12.18 -24.46 -0.93
C ARG A 48 -12.22 -23.59 0.33
N ARG A 49 -11.19 -23.69 1.18
CA ARG A 49 -11.06 -22.80 2.33
C ARG A 49 -11.13 -21.37 1.79
N PRO A 50 -11.96 -20.48 2.37
CA PRO A 50 -12.05 -19.10 1.91
C PRO A 50 -10.65 -18.52 1.80
N ALA A 51 -10.38 -17.82 0.71
CA ALA A 51 -9.06 -17.23 0.47
C ALA A 51 -8.75 -16.25 1.60
N ARG A 52 -7.72 -16.58 2.40
CA ARG A 52 -7.27 -15.73 3.50
C ARG A 52 -6.81 -14.38 2.97
N ASP A 53 -7.31 -13.32 3.61
CA ASP A 53 -6.92 -11.95 3.32
C ASP A 53 -5.51 -11.64 3.85
N TRP A 54 -4.81 -10.67 3.28
CA TRP A 54 -3.48 -10.24 3.70
C TRP A 54 -3.43 -9.88 5.19
N ARG A 55 -4.55 -9.40 5.75
CA ARG A 55 -4.71 -9.08 7.18
C ARG A 55 -4.55 -10.29 8.10
N GLU A 56 -4.93 -11.47 7.63
CA GLU A 56 -4.73 -12.75 8.33
C GLU A 56 -3.30 -13.27 8.15
N GLY A 57 -2.58 -12.74 7.17
CA GLY A 57 -1.20 -13.08 6.85
C GLY A 57 -1.08 -14.11 5.76
N GLY A 58 0.06 -14.80 5.75
CA GLY A 58 0.34 -15.88 4.80
C GLY A 58 1.55 -15.58 3.91
N SER A 59 1.73 -16.42 2.90
CA SER A 59 2.93 -16.39 2.04
C SER A 59 3.08 -15.07 1.26
N THR A 60 1.97 -14.40 0.92
CA THR A 60 2.00 -13.17 0.11
C THR A 60 2.50 -11.93 0.85
N VAL A 61 2.41 -11.90 2.18
CA VAL A 61 2.95 -10.80 3.00
C VAL A 61 4.20 -11.21 3.79
N ARG A 62 4.63 -12.49 3.70
CA ARG A 62 5.81 -12.97 4.42
C ARG A 62 7.07 -12.19 4.08
N ARG A 63 7.20 -11.77 2.81
CA ARG A 63 8.32 -10.98 2.25
C ARG A 63 8.25 -9.48 2.59
N TRP A 64 7.14 -9.03 3.18
CA TRP A 64 6.96 -7.64 3.60
C TRP A 64 7.37 -7.53 5.07
N GLY A 65 8.69 -7.45 5.29
CA GLY A 65 9.31 -7.39 6.62
C GLY A 65 10.06 -6.09 6.88
N TYR A 66 10.89 -6.07 7.92
CA TYR A 66 11.69 -4.91 8.32
C TYR A 66 12.57 -4.34 7.21
N ASP A 67 13.14 -5.20 6.36
CA ASP A 67 13.93 -4.77 5.20
C ASP A 67 13.11 -3.89 4.24
N LEU A 68 11.89 -4.32 3.86
CA LEU A 68 11.02 -3.52 3.00
C LEU A 68 10.62 -2.20 3.67
N LEU A 69 10.34 -2.24 4.98
CA LEU A 69 10.03 -1.03 5.75
C LEU A 69 11.21 -0.05 5.74
N GLY A 70 12.42 -0.54 5.96
CA GLY A 70 13.65 0.26 5.91
C GLY A 70 13.84 0.95 4.55
N TRP A 71 13.76 0.20 3.45
CA TRP A 71 13.84 0.77 2.11
C TRP A 71 12.72 1.77 1.82
N THR A 72 11.51 1.51 2.32
CA THR A 72 10.37 2.43 2.18
C THR A 72 10.65 3.75 2.88
N MET A 73 11.16 3.73 4.11
CA MET A 73 11.50 4.94 4.86
C MET A 73 12.69 5.70 4.27
N LEU A 74 13.75 4.99 3.87
CA LEU A 74 14.93 5.61 3.26
C LEU A 74 14.59 6.27 1.92
N SER A 75 13.89 5.56 1.04
CA SER A 75 13.51 6.09 -0.27
C SER A 75 12.56 7.27 -0.16
N PHE A 76 11.58 7.19 0.75
CA PHE A 76 10.65 8.29 0.98
C PHE A 76 11.33 9.51 1.59
N GLY A 77 12.19 9.31 2.60
CA GLY A 77 12.99 10.38 3.18
C GLY A 77 13.90 11.05 2.15
N ALA A 78 14.55 10.27 1.28
CA ALA A 78 15.35 10.81 0.17
C ALA A 78 14.50 11.63 -0.82
N GLY A 79 13.29 11.17 -1.15
CA GLY A 79 12.34 11.91 -1.98
C GLY A 79 11.94 13.25 -1.35
N ILE A 80 11.62 13.26 -0.05
CA ILE A 80 11.27 14.49 0.69
C ILE A 80 12.45 15.46 0.70
N LEU A 81 13.62 15.01 1.13
CA LEU A 81 14.82 15.86 1.24
C LEU A 81 15.26 16.38 -0.13
N GLY A 82 15.23 15.53 -1.16
CA GLY A 82 15.57 15.91 -2.53
C GLY A 82 14.61 16.93 -3.11
N SER A 83 13.29 16.70 -2.98
CA SER A 83 12.26 17.64 -3.42
C SER A 83 12.36 18.99 -2.70
N SER A 84 12.58 18.97 -1.38
CA SER A 84 12.74 20.18 -0.57
C SER A 84 14.02 20.94 -0.93
N ALA A 85 15.16 20.26 -1.02
CA ALA A 85 16.43 20.86 -1.40
C ALA A 85 16.37 21.48 -2.81
N LEU A 86 15.69 20.83 -3.76
CA LEU A 86 15.52 21.39 -5.08
C LEU A 86 14.65 22.66 -5.07
N SER A 87 13.58 22.66 -4.28
CA SER A 87 12.69 23.81 -4.12
C SER A 87 13.37 25.00 -3.44
N THR A 88 14.32 24.75 -2.52
CA THR A 88 14.99 25.81 -1.75
C THR A 88 16.31 26.28 -2.37
N LEU A 89 17.15 25.36 -2.86
CA LEU A 89 18.51 25.64 -3.32
C LEU A 89 18.58 25.92 -4.82
N ALA A 90 17.63 25.43 -5.60
CA ALA A 90 17.56 25.67 -7.04
C ALA A 90 16.13 25.96 -7.51
N PRO A 91 15.48 27.05 -7.04
CA PRO A 91 14.06 27.30 -7.30
C PRO A 91 13.68 27.35 -8.79
N THR A 92 14.60 27.78 -9.65
CA THR A 92 14.38 27.80 -11.11
C THR A 92 14.32 26.41 -11.72
N LEU A 93 15.08 25.45 -11.19
CA LEU A 93 15.06 24.04 -11.58
C LEU A 93 14.01 23.24 -10.81
N GLY A 94 13.73 23.62 -9.57
CA GLY A 94 12.76 22.98 -8.68
C GLY A 94 11.32 23.40 -8.90
N GLY A 95 11.10 24.53 -9.55
CA GLY A 95 9.78 24.99 -9.96
C GLY A 95 9.09 24.02 -10.93
N GLY A 96 7.76 24.12 -10.98
CA GLY A 96 6.94 23.27 -11.84
C GLY A 96 6.96 21.80 -11.39
N LEU A 97 7.26 20.88 -12.32
CA LEU A 97 7.10 19.44 -12.12
C LEU A 97 8.32 18.74 -11.50
N VAL A 98 9.50 19.35 -11.48
CA VAL A 98 10.74 18.61 -11.14
C VAL A 98 10.78 18.20 -9.68
N ALA A 99 10.48 19.11 -8.74
CA ALA A 99 10.43 18.76 -7.32
C ALA A 99 9.34 17.69 -7.01
N PRO A 100 8.09 17.84 -7.50
CA PRO A 100 7.09 16.77 -7.40
C PRO A 100 7.55 15.42 -7.98
N LEU A 101 8.23 15.42 -9.12
CA LEU A 101 8.75 14.18 -9.73
C LEU A 101 9.82 13.51 -8.85
N VAL A 102 10.69 14.29 -8.19
CA VAL A 102 11.68 13.75 -7.23
C VAL A 102 10.98 13.13 -6.02
N MET A 103 9.96 13.80 -5.47
CA MET A 103 9.14 13.24 -4.39
C MET A 103 8.47 11.93 -4.82
N TRP A 104 7.81 11.92 -5.98
CA TRP A 104 7.14 10.74 -6.51
C TRP A 104 8.11 9.60 -6.80
N ALA A 105 9.31 9.88 -7.30
CA ALA A 105 10.34 8.86 -7.48
C ALA A 105 10.67 8.17 -6.14
N GLY A 106 10.80 8.95 -5.06
CA GLY A 106 11.01 8.45 -3.70
C GLY A 106 9.88 7.52 -3.21
N MET A 107 8.65 7.71 -3.67
CA MET A 107 7.49 6.88 -3.37
C MET A 107 7.33 5.68 -4.32
N LEU A 108 7.64 5.85 -5.61
CA LEU A 108 7.52 4.83 -6.64
C LEU A 108 8.50 3.67 -6.44
N VAL A 109 9.74 3.96 -6.02
CA VAL A 109 10.75 2.94 -5.73
C VAL A 109 10.22 1.87 -4.76
N PRO A 110 9.72 2.20 -3.55
CA PRO A 110 9.18 1.19 -2.65
C PRO A 110 7.88 0.54 -3.16
N ILE A 111 7.05 1.23 -3.95
CA ILE A 111 5.90 0.61 -4.63
C ILE A 111 6.38 -0.53 -5.55
N VAL A 112 7.33 -0.24 -6.44
CA VAL A 112 7.86 -1.22 -7.39
C VAL A 112 8.56 -2.38 -6.65
N LEU A 113 9.39 -2.07 -5.64
CA LEU A 113 10.08 -3.08 -4.84
C LEU A 113 9.10 -3.98 -4.06
N ALA A 114 8.05 -3.40 -3.46
CA ALA A 114 7.05 -4.17 -2.72
C ALA A 114 6.29 -5.14 -3.63
N PHE A 115 5.75 -4.63 -4.75
CA PHE A 115 4.91 -5.42 -5.65
C PHE A 115 5.68 -6.39 -6.55
N SER A 116 6.98 -6.15 -6.80
CA SER A 116 7.87 -7.14 -7.43
C SER A 116 8.19 -8.32 -6.51
N ARG A 117 8.26 -8.10 -5.18
CA ARG A 117 8.50 -9.17 -4.19
C ARG A 117 7.29 -10.08 -4.01
N SER A 118 6.10 -9.51 -3.90
CA SER A 118 4.83 -10.22 -3.80
C SER A 118 3.61 -9.28 -3.88
N ARG A 119 2.45 -9.83 -4.26
CA ARG A 119 1.17 -9.11 -4.25
C ARG A 119 0.30 -9.58 -3.08
N PRO A 120 0.03 -8.75 -2.05
CA PRO A 120 -0.87 -9.11 -0.96
C PRO A 120 -2.24 -9.52 -1.50
N ARG A 121 -2.76 -10.67 -1.03
CA ARG A 121 -4.07 -11.16 -1.49
C ARG A 121 -5.16 -10.13 -1.19
N MET A 122 -6.13 -10.00 -2.08
CA MET A 122 -7.28 -9.08 -1.99
C MET A 122 -6.96 -7.58 -2.07
N LEU A 123 -5.74 -7.12 -1.78
CA LEU A 123 -5.40 -5.68 -1.74
C LEU A 123 -5.80 -4.92 -3.01
N LEU A 124 -5.52 -5.49 -4.18
CA LEU A 124 -5.81 -4.88 -5.48
C LEU A 124 -7.17 -5.30 -6.06
N ARG A 125 -8.00 -6.03 -5.31
CA ARG A 125 -9.30 -6.50 -5.80
C ARG A 125 -10.32 -5.36 -5.75
N PHE A 126 -10.79 -4.94 -6.92
CA PHE A 126 -11.86 -3.97 -7.05
C PHE A 126 -13.23 -4.58 -6.74
N ARG A 127 -14.13 -3.79 -6.13
CA ARG A 127 -15.58 -4.05 -6.13
C ARG A 127 -16.34 -2.72 -6.28
N TRP A 128 -17.53 -2.80 -6.84
CA TRP A 128 -18.40 -1.62 -7.03
C TRP A 128 -18.75 -0.87 -5.74
N VAL A 129 -18.80 -1.54 -4.58
CA VAL A 129 -18.98 -0.85 -3.29
C VAL A 129 -17.85 0.13 -2.98
N ASP A 130 -16.66 -0.04 -3.56
CA ASP A 130 -15.54 0.89 -3.40
C ASP A 130 -15.83 2.24 -4.07
N VAL A 131 -16.62 2.24 -5.16
CA VAL A 131 -17.11 3.47 -5.79
C VAL A 131 -18.08 4.20 -4.87
N LEU A 132 -18.99 3.46 -4.23
CA LEU A 132 -19.91 4.06 -3.26
C LEU A 132 -19.14 4.69 -2.08
N TYR A 133 -18.13 4.00 -1.54
CA TYR A 133 -17.26 4.56 -0.50
C TYR A 133 -16.53 5.81 -0.99
N GLY A 134 -15.96 5.76 -2.20
CA GLY A 134 -15.24 6.87 -2.82
C GLY A 134 -16.09 8.12 -2.94
N VAL A 135 -17.27 8.00 -3.56
CA VAL A 135 -18.19 9.12 -3.80
C VAL A 135 -18.71 9.70 -2.48
N VAL A 136 -19.23 8.86 -1.58
CA VAL A 136 -19.88 9.33 -0.35
C VAL A 136 -18.87 9.92 0.62
N LEU A 137 -17.76 9.21 0.90
CA LEU A 137 -16.79 9.67 1.90
C LEU A 137 -15.89 10.78 1.33
N GLY A 138 -15.51 10.73 0.05
CA GLY A 138 -14.76 11.80 -0.59
C GLY A 138 -15.56 13.11 -0.66
N GLY A 139 -16.83 13.04 -1.03
CA GLY A 139 -17.73 14.20 -1.02
C GLY A 139 -17.97 14.75 0.39
N ALA A 140 -18.18 13.87 1.39
CA ALA A 140 -18.32 14.31 2.78
C ALA A 140 -17.05 15.02 3.30
N LEU A 141 -15.86 14.50 3.01
CA LEU A 141 -14.60 15.14 3.37
C LEU A 141 -14.44 16.51 2.70
N ARG A 142 -14.87 16.67 1.44
CA ARG A 142 -14.87 17.97 0.75
C ARG A 142 -15.79 18.99 1.42
N ILE A 143 -16.98 18.57 1.85
CA ILE A 143 -17.91 19.43 2.59
C ILE A 143 -17.29 19.84 3.94
N VAL A 144 -16.70 18.90 4.67
CA VAL A 144 -16.03 19.17 5.94
C VAL A 144 -14.88 20.15 5.75
N GLN A 145 -14.06 19.99 4.70
CA GLN A 145 -13.02 20.95 4.36
C GLN A 145 -13.62 22.35 4.14
N GLY A 146 -14.68 22.49 3.34
CA GLY A 146 -15.31 23.80 3.12
C GLY A 146 -15.80 24.47 4.42
N TRP A 147 -16.29 23.70 5.39
CA TRP A 147 -16.65 24.24 6.71
C TRP A 147 -15.43 24.65 7.54
N LEU A 148 -14.33 23.90 7.46
CA LEU A 148 -13.09 24.22 8.14
C LEU A 148 -12.44 25.47 7.55
N ASP A 149 -12.42 25.61 6.22
CA ASP A 149 -11.92 26.79 5.52
C ASP A 149 -12.68 28.06 5.98
N VAL A 150 -14.02 27.98 6.05
CA VAL A 150 -14.85 29.09 6.56
C VAL A 150 -14.58 29.36 8.04
N ALA A 151 -14.41 28.32 8.86
CA ALA A 151 -14.04 28.48 10.27
C ALA A 151 -12.63 29.09 10.46
N ALA A 152 -11.74 28.87 9.49
CA ALA A 152 -10.41 29.49 9.43
C ALA A 152 -10.43 30.93 8.88
N GLY A 153 -11.60 31.44 8.46
CA GLY A 153 -11.80 32.82 8.05
C GLY A 153 -11.99 33.02 6.53
N ALA A 154 -12.13 31.95 5.75
CA ALA A 154 -12.48 32.06 4.34
C ALA A 154 -13.89 32.65 4.14
N SER A 155 -14.11 33.34 3.02
CA SER A 155 -15.39 34.01 2.72
C SER A 155 -16.56 33.06 2.46
N GLY A 156 -16.29 31.76 2.27
CA GLY A 156 -17.28 30.78 1.82
C GLY A 156 -17.61 30.86 0.33
N ALA A 157 -16.97 31.76 -0.42
CA ALA A 157 -17.06 31.77 -1.88
C ALA A 157 -16.41 30.51 -2.47
N PHE A 158 -16.83 30.12 -3.69
CA PHE A 158 -16.16 29.05 -4.39
C PHE A 158 -14.70 29.40 -4.65
N PRO A 159 -13.75 28.45 -4.50
CA PRO A 159 -12.38 28.68 -4.91
C PRO A 159 -12.31 29.02 -6.40
N SER A 160 -11.23 29.64 -6.85
CA SER A 160 -11.02 30.00 -8.26
C SER A 160 -9.55 29.86 -8.63
N TYR A 161 -9.28 29.52 -9.88
CA TYR A 161 -7.93 29.47 -10.44
C TYR A 161 -7.51 30.86 -10.91
N PRO A 162 -6.20 31.17 -10.87
CA PRO A 162 -5.68 32.36 -11.54
C PRO A 162 -5.88 32.25 -13.05
N THR A 163 -6.33 33.34 -13.68
CA THR A 163 -6.51 33.43 -15.14
C THR A 163 -5.56 34.45 -15.74
N VAL A 164 -5.11 34.20 -16.98
CA VAL A 164 -4.34 35.15 -17.79
C VAL A 164 -5.23 35.59 -18.96
N ASN A 165 -5.52 36.89 -19.05
CA ASN A 165 -6.46 37.45 -20.04
C ASN A 165 -7.85 36.76 -20.04
N GLY A 166 -8.35 36.40 -18.86
CA GLY A 166 -9.64 35.73 -18.70
C GLY A 166 -9.66 34.24 -19.10
N ALA A 167 -8.50 33.64 -19.39
CA ALA A 167 -8.38 32.23 -19.71
C ALA A 167 -7.46 31.49 -18.73
N LEU A 168 -7.73 30.19 -18.54
CA LEU A 168 -6.81 29.29 -17.85
C LEU A 168 -5.55 29.08 -18.68
N THR A 169 -4.43 28.77 -18.04
CA THR A 169 -3.18 28.48 -18.76
C THR A 169 -3.30 27.17 -19.54
N PRO A 170 -2.60 27.02 -20.69
CA PRO A 170 -2.70 25.81 -21.51
C PRO A 170 -2.31 24.51 -20.79
N ASP A 171 -1.47 24.59 -19.76
CA ASP A 171 -0.99 23.48 -18.95
C ASP A 171 -1.90 23.13 -17.76
N TRP A 172 -2.90 23.98 -17.45
CA TRP A 172 -3.81 23.83 -16.31
C TRP A 172 -4.43 22.42 -16.21
N TRP A 173 -4.87 21.85 -17.34
CA TRP A 173 -5.51 20.53 -17.32
C TRP A 173 -4.56 19.44 -16.81
N PHE A 174 -3.26 19.62 -17.00
CA PHE A 174 -2.26 18.67 -16.56
C PHE A 174 -1.81 18.96 -15.12
N THR A 175 -1.50 20.21 -14.81
CA THR A 175 -0.92 20.63 -13.52
C THR A 175 -1.94 20.75 -12.41
N GLU A 176 -3.15 21.24 -12.71
CA GLU A 176 -4.20 21.56 -11.73
C GLU A 176 -5.36 20.56 -11.72
N ALA A 177 -5.49 19.73 -12.76
CA ALA A 177 -6.53 18.70 -12.83
C ALA A 177 -5.94 17.29 -12.82
N LEU A 178 -5.28 16.83 -13.89
CA LEU A 178 -4.85 15.43 -13.99
C LEU A 178 -3.86 15.03 -12.89
N THR A 179 -2.88 15.87 -12.61
CA THR A 179 -1.85 15.63 -11.61
C THR A 179 -2.44 15.49 -10.20
N PRO A 180 -3.14 16.49 -9.63
CA PRO A 180 -3.66 16.41 -8.28
C PRO A 180 -4.87 15.49 -8.14
N VAL A 181 -5.64 15.24 -9.20
CA VAL A 181 -6.84 14.38 -9.10
C VAL A 181 -6.52 12.91 -9.29
N ILE A 182 -5.59 12.57 -10.19
CA ILE A 182 -5.33 11.17 -10.57
C ILE A 182 -3.92 10.74 -10.21
N ILE A 183 -2.89 11.44 -10.70
CA ILE A 183 -1.50 10.97 -10.60
C ILE A 183 -1.03 10.96 -9.14
N GLY A 184 -1.14 12.10 -8.45
CA GLY A 184 -0.78 12.27 -7.04
C GLY A 184 -1.50 11.25 -6.16
N PRO A 185 -2.85 11.26 -6.10
CA PRO A 185 -3.62 10.31 -5.29
C PRO A 185 -3.31 8.84 -5.61
N THR A 186 -3.06 8.48 -6.87
CA THR A 186 -2.69 7.10 -7.22
C THR A 186 -1.36 6.71 -6.59
N ILE A 187 -0.33 7.54 -6.73
CA ILE A 187 1.00 7.27 -6.17
C ILE A 187 0.94 7.28 -4.64
N GLU A 188 0.27 8.28 -4.07
CA GLU A 188 0.12 8.45 -2.63
C GLU A 188 -0.62 7.29 -1.98
N GLU A 189 -1.77 6.88 -2.51
CA GLU A 189 -2.53 5.78 -1.91
C GLU A 189 -1.79 4.44 -2.08
N LEU A 190 -1.19 4.18 -3.25
CA LEU A 190 -0.35 3.00 -3.43
C LEU A 190 0.81 2.97 -2.43
N PHE A 191 1.47 4.09 -2.18
CA PHE A 191 2.57 4.18 -1.22
C PHE A 191 2.08 4.06 0.23
N PHE A 192 1.25 4.99 0.69
CA PHE A 192 0.87 5.08 2.11
C PHE A 192 -0.01 3.91 2.53
N ARG A 193 -1.03 3.56 1.73
CA ARG A 193 -2.04 2.56 2.11
C ARG A 193 -1.72 1.19 1.53
N GLY A 194 -1.17 1.16 0.31
CA GLY A 194 -0.79 -0.09 -0.37
C GLY A 194 0.49 -0.70 0.17
N VAL A 195 1.53 0.10 0.42
CA VAL A 195 2.85 -0.38 0.84
C VAL A 195 3.10 -0.17 2.32
N LEU A 196 3.12 1.08 2.77
CA LEU A 196 3.59 1.45 4.09
C LEU A 196 2.69 0.89 5.20
N LEU A 197 1.38 1.13 5.11
CA LEU A 197 0.39 0.63 6.07
C LEU A 197 0.43 -0.90 6.16
N VAL A 198 0.41 -1.60 5.02
CA VAL A 198 0.43 -3.06 4.98
C VAL A 198 1.75 -3.62 5.54
N THR A 199 2.87 -2.95 5.28
CA THR A 199 4.19 -3.35 5.80
C THR A 199 4.27 -3.17 7.32
N ILE A 200 3.90 -1.99 7.84
CA ILE A 200 3.87 -1.72 9.29
C ILE A 200 2.94 -2.71 9.98
N PHE A 201 1.72 -2.89 9.45
CA PHE A 201 0.77 -3.86 9.99
C PHE A 201 1.38 -5.27 10.02
N THR A 202 2.02 -5.70 8.94
CA THR A 202 2.61 -7.05 8.81
C THR A 202 3.77 -7.28 9.77
N VAL A 203 4.56 -6.24 10.03
CA VAL A 203 5.68 -6.27 10.96
C VAL A 203 5.18 -6.30 12.40
N VAL A 204 4.37 -5.31 12.80
CA VAL A 204 3.91 -5.12 14.17
C VAL A 204 3.02 -6.28 14.64
N ARG A 205 2.17 -6.82 13.75
CA ARG A 205 1.24 -7.90 14.14
C ARG A 205 1.94 -9.16 14.62
N ARG A 206 3.19 -9.40 14.19
CA ARG A 206 3.95 -10.61 14.55
C ARG A 206 4.31 -10.61 16.04
N ALA A 207 4.51 -9.44 16.62
CA ALA A 207 4.87 -9.27 18.02
C ALA A 207 3.68 -8.93 18.92
N PHE A 208 2.74 -8.10 18.42
CA PHE A 208 1.71 -7.46 19.27
C PHE A 208 0.26 -7.79 18.88
N GLY A 209 0.06 -8.65 17.88
CA GLY A 209 -1.27 -9.03 17.42
C GLY A 209 -1.95 -8.02 16.48
N LYS A 210 -3.13 -8.40 15.98
CA LYS A 210 -3.81 -7.73 14.85
C LYS A 210 -4.34 -6.34 15.19
N GLY A 211 -4.98 -6.18 16.35
CA GLY A 211 -5.62 -4.92 16.75
C GLY A 211 -4.61 -3.79 16.92
N PHE A 212 -3.57 -4.05 17.72
CA PHE A 212 -2.48 -3.08 17.93
C PHE A 212 -1.75 -2.73 16.64
N ALA A 213 -1.48 -3.73 15.79
CA ALA A 213 -0.86 -3.48 14.49
C ALA A 213 -1.71 -2.60 13.56
N ALA A 214 -3.04 -2.77 13.57
CA ALA A 214 -3.94 -1.90 12.81
C ALA A 214 -3.90 -0.46 13.31
N PHE A 215 -3.95 -0.28 14.64
CA PHE A 215 -3.85 1.04 15.26
C PHE A 215 -2.53 1.74 14.92
N ILE A 216 -1.39 1.07 15.14
CA ILE A 216 -0.07 1.64 14.84
C ILE A 216 0.09 1.95 13.36
N ALA A 217 -0.31 1.04 12.47
CA ALA A 217 -0.22 1.29 11.03
C ALA A 217 -1.09 2.49 10.61
N LEU A 218 -2.31 2.60 11.15
CA LEU A 218 -3.21 3.72 10.87
C LEU A 218 -2.63 5.05 11.33
N VAL A 219 -2.21 5.14 12.59
CA VAL A 219 -1.68 6.37 13.19
C VAL A 219 -0.39 6.80 12.51
N VAL A 220 0.57 5.88 12.32
CA VAL A 220 1.86 6.20 11.70
C VAL A 220 1.68 6.64 10.26
N THR A 221 0.91 5.91 9.44
CA THR A 221 0.74 6.30 8.03
C THR A 221 -0.05 7.58 7.86
N THR A 222 -1.03 7.84 8.72
CA THR A 222 -1.74 9.13 8.76
C THR A 222 -0.80 10.27 9.16
N GLY A 223 -0.02 10.09 10.23
CA GLY A 223 0.94 11.10 10.68
C GLY A 223 1.99 11.42 9.63
N VAL A 224 2.59 10.41 9.01
CA VAL A 224 3.57 10.61 7.93
C VAL A 224 2.93 11.29 6.71
N PHE A 225 1.68 10.96 6.36
CA PHE A 225 0.94 11.62 5.28
C PHE A 225 0.75 13.12 5.54
N VAL A 226 0.31 13.49 6.74
CA VAL A 226 0.13 14.90 7.15
C VAL A 226 1.46 15.64 7.21
N LEU A 227 2.50 15.03 7.78
CA LEU A 227 3.84 15.61 7.84
C LEU A 227 4.42 15.85 6.45
N ALA A 228 4.20 14.94 5.50
CA ALA A 228 4.66 15.12 4.12
C ALA A 228 4.05 16.37 3.49
N HIS A 229 2.75 16.60 3.69
CA HIS A 229 2.08 17.81 3.20
C HIS A 229 2.65 19.09 3.85
N GLY A 230 2.86 19.07 5.16
CA GLY A 230 3.43 20.21 5.89
C GLY A 230 4.91 20.52 5.57
N ILE A 231 5.67 19.54 5.05
CA ILE A 231 7.04 19.76 4.57
C ILE A 231 7.03 20.29 3.12
N SER A 232 6.08 19.84 2.31
CA SER A 232 5.93 20.28 0.91
C SER A 232 5.35 21.69 0.78
N GLY A 233 4.76 22.25 1.83
CA GLY A 233 4.27 23.62 1.88
C GLY A 233 3.75 23.99 3.26
N ALA A 234 3.61 25.30 3.52
CA ALA A 234 2.95 25.75 4.73
C ALA A 234 1.47 25.35 4.68
N ILE A 235 1.02 24.61 5.69
CA ILE A 235 -0.37 24.18 5.84
C ILE A 235 -1.02 24.88 7.03
N GLY A 236 -2.29 25.26 6.88
CA GLY A 236 -3.11 25.76 7.98
C GLY A 236 -3.48 24.66 8.99
N TRP A 237 -4.10 25.05 10.10
CA TRP A 237 -4.62 24.08 11.07
C TRP A 237 -5.80 23.29 10.49
N ASP A 238 -6.61 23.95 9.66
CA ASP A 238 -7.72 23.44 8.87
C ASP A 238 -7.25 22.38 7.88
N ASP A 239 -6.22 22.67 7.08
CA ASP A 239 -5.56 21.70 6.20
C ASP A 239 -5.05 20.48 6.97
N ALA A 240 -4.35 20.71 8.10
CA ALA A 240 -3.83 19.61 8.91
C ALA A 240 -4.94 18.69 9.43
N VAL A 241 -6.09 19.25 9.84
CA VAL A 241 -7.27 18.48 10.25
C VAL A 241 -7.85 17.70 9.07
N VAL A 242 -8.05 18.34 7.91
CA VAL A 242 -8.60 17.67 6.72
C VAL A 242 -7.68 16.56 6.23
N PHE A 243 -6.38 16.79 6.14
CA PHE A 243 -5.41 15.77 5.75
C PHE A 243 -5.35 14.62 6.75
N THR A 244 -5.54 14.90 8.05
CA THR A 244 -5.69 13.86 9.07
C THR A 244 -6.95 13.03 8.80
N LEU A 245 -8.09 13.66 8.49
CA LEU A 245 -9.35 12.96 8.20
C LEU A 245 -9.26 12.11 6.93
N VAL A 246 -8.72 12.66 5.83
CA VAL A 246 -8.42 11.91 4.59
C VAL A 246 -7.50 10.73 4.92
N GLY A 247 -6.42 11.02 5.64
CA GLY A 247 -5.54 10.13 6.38
C GLY A 247 -6.21 8.87 6.91
N LEU A 248 -7.04 9.11 7.93
CA LEU A 248 -7.75 8.13 8.72
C LEU A 248 -8.80 7.37 7.90
N VAL A 249 -9.62 8.07 7.11
CA VAL A 249 -10.69 7.44 6.32
C VAL A 249 -10.10 6.47 5.31
N ALA A 250 -9.08 6.88 4.56
CA ALA A 250 -8.38 6.04 3.60
C ALA A 250 -7.73 4.82 4.29
N GLY A 251 -7.01 5.04 5.40
CA GLY A 251 -6.37 3.97 6.17
C GLY A 251 -7.38 2.96 6.75
N LEU A 252 -8.49 3.45 7.32
CA LEU A 252 -9.57 2.63 7.84
C LEU A 252 -10.24 1.81 6.74
N LEU A 253 -10.53 2.39 5.57
CA LEU A 253 -11.09 1.65 4.45
C LEU A 253 -10.19 0.47 4.06
N VAL A 254 -8.87 0.68 3.98
CA VAL A 254 -7.93 -0.41 3.65
C VAL A 254 -7.88 -1.46 4.75
N LEU A 255 -7.84 -1.06 6.04
CA LEU A 255 -7.81 -1.99 7.17
C LEU A 255 -9.12 -2.79 7.34
N LEU A 256 -10.27 -2.17 7.07
CA LEU A 256 -11.59 -2.77 7.23
C LEU A 256 -11.99 -3.63 6.03
N THR A 257 -11.66 -3.19 4.82
CA THR A 257 -12.06 -3.89 3.59
C THR A 257 -10.99 -4.81 3.03
N GLY A 258 -9.73 -4.64 3.43
CA GLY A 258 -8.57 -5.33 2.87
C GLY A 258 -8.22 -4.90 1.44
N ARG A 259 -8.79 -3.80 0.93
CA ARG A 259 -8.70 -3.36 -0.48
C ARG A 259 -8.31 -1.90 -0.57
N ILE A 260 -7.52 -1.53 -1.58
CA ILE A 260 -7.01 -0.16 -1.75
C ILE A 260 -7.97 0.77 -2.50
N TRP A 261 -8.85 0.22 -3.33
CA TRP A 261 -9.68 0.99 -4.25
C TRP A 261 -10.60 2.00 -3.56
N GLY A 262 -11.15 1.67 -2.38
CA GLY A 262 -11.96 2.62 -1.62
C GLY A 262 -11.15 3.85 -1.20
N ALA A 263 -9.93 3.66 -0.71
CA ALA A 263 -9.04 4.75 -0.33
C ALA A 263 -8.65 5.62 -1.55
N LEU A 264 -8.26 4.98 -2.66
CA LEU A 264 -7.94 5.66 -3.91
C LEU A 264 -9.11 6.51 -4.42
N LEU A 265 -10.31 5.94 -4.47
CA LEU A 265 -11.48 6.65 -4.98
C LEU A 265 -11.93 7.77 -4.04
N VAL A 266 -11.80 7.61 -2.72
CA VAL A 266 -12.05 8.70 -1.77
C VAL A 266 -11.13 9.87 -2.07
N HIS A 267 -9.83 9.62 -2.26
CA HIS A 267 -8.85 10.66 -2.52
C HIS A 267 -9.08 11.34 -3.89
N ILE A 268 -9.33 10.54 -4.94
CA ILE A 268 -9.67 11.06 -6.28
C ILE A 268 -10.93 11.93 -6.23
N VAL A 269 -12.00 11.47 -5.58
CA VAL A 269 -13.26 12.26 -5.48
C VAL A 269 -13.04 13.51 -4.64
N PHE A 270 -12.32 13.40 -3.53
CA PHE A 270 -11.99 14.55 -2.69
C PHE A 270 -11.25 15.62 -3.50
N ASN A 271 -10.21 15.28 -4.27
CA ASN A 271 -9.50 16.25 -5.09
C ASN A 271 -10.29 16.69 -6.33
N GLY A 272 -10.97 15.77 -7.01
CA GLY A 272 -11.77 16.08 -8.20
C GLY A 272 -12.92 17.05 -7.90
N THR A 273 -13.55 16.92 -6.73
CA THR A 273 -14.58 17.87 -6.30
C THR A 273 -14.01 19.26 -6.02
N TYR A 274 -12.76 19.39 -5.53
CA TYR A 274 -12.09 20.71 -5.47
C TYR A 274 -11.99 21.34 -6.86
N VAL A 275 -11.46 20.60 -7.83
CA VAL A 275 -11.26 21.10 -9.20
C VAL A 275 -12.58 21.58 -9.80
N LEU A 276 -13.68 20.84 -9.59
CA LEU A 276 -15.01 21.25 -10.06
C LEU A 276 -15.51 22.55 -9.40
N LEU A 277 -15.33 22.68 -8.08
CA LEU A 277 -15.68 23.90 -7.34
C LEU A 277 -14.80 25.07 -7.78
N ALA A 278 -13.51 24.85 -7.99
CA ALA A 278 -12.55 25.84 -8.42
C ALA A 278 -12.85 26.35 -9.83
N LEU A 279 -13.21 25.46 -10.76
CA LEU A 279 -13.72 25.82 -12.08
C LEU A 279 -14.99 26.65 -11.98
N THR A 280 -15.92 26.27 -11.09
CA THR A 280 -17.17 27.01 -10.88
C THR A 280 -16.90 28.44 -10.41
N GLY A 281 -16.04 28.63 -9.41
CA GLY A 281 -15.67 29.97 -8.96
C GLY A 281 -14.93 30.77 -10.03
N THR A 282 -14.08 30.12 -10.84
CA THR A 282 -13.39 30.78 -11.97
C THR A 282 -14.37 31.29 -13.04
N LEU A 283 -15.45 30.55 -13.30
CA LEU A 283 -16.47 30.95 -14.29
C LEU A 283 -17.42 32.04 -13.79
N LEU A 284 -17.51 32.22 -12.47
CA LEU A 284 -18.42 33.18 -11.82
C LEU A 284 -17.71 34.48 -11.40
N ALA A 285 -16.37 34.51 -11.43
CA ALA A 285 -15.54 35.67 -11.12
C ALA A 285 -15.44 36.64 -12.29
#